data_AF-A0A2J0L3S8-F1
#
_entry.id   AF-A0A2J0L3S8-F1
#
_cell.length_a   1.000
_cell.length_b   1.000
_cell.length_c   1.000
_cell.angle_alpha   90.00
_cell.angle_beta   90.00
_cell.angle_gamma   90.00
#
_symmetry.space_group_name_H-M   'P 1'
#
loop_
_entity.id
_entity.type
_entity.pdbx_description
1 polymer ?
#
loop_
_entity_poly.entity_id
_entity_poly.type
_entity_poly.pdbx_seq_one_letter_code
_entity_poly.pdbx_strand_id
1 'polypeptide(L)'
;MATIRKLFHELGNWHNKISIGAGVTRELFKQKSRKPSSNAMFIKRLTELERLVIGSDKTLHELKDKVYKAIDPDTGKPIVEE
;
A
#
# COMPACT_ATOMS: atom_id res chain seq x y z
N MET A 1 2.05 -24.33 -18.48
CA MET A 1 1.32 -23.07 -18.82
C MET A 1 0.20 -22.68 -17.84
N ALA A 2 -0.42 -23.61 -17.08
CA ALA A 2 -1.48 -23.28 -16.12
C ALA A 2 -1.01 -22.40 -14.94
N THR A 3 0.24 -22.56 -14.52
CA THR A 3 0.85 -21.86 -13.38
C THR A 3 1.03 -20.36 -13.63
N ILE A 4 1.53 -19.99 -14.82
CA ILE A 4 1.74 -18.58 -15.21
C ILE A 4 0.40 -17.85 -15.30
N ARG A 5 -0.63 -18.50 -15.85
CA ARG A 5 -1.98 -17.92 -15.98
C ARG A 5 -2.62 -17.66 -14.62
N LYS A 6 -2.41 -18.55 -13.65
CA LYS A 6 -2.86 -18.39 -12.26
C LYS A 6 -2.14 -17.23 -11.56
N LEU A 7 -0.82 -17.15 -11.69
CA LEU A 7 -0.01 -16.05 -11.16
C LEU A 7 -0.43 -14.69 -11.75
N PHE A 8 -0.70 -14.64 -13.05
CA PHE A 8 -1.19 -13.42 -13.71
C PHE A 8 -2.55 -12.98 -13.18
N HIS A 9 -3.47 -13.93 -12.91
CA HIS A 9 -4.75 -13.65 -12.29
C HIS A 9 -4.61 -13.15 -10.85
N GLU A 10 -3.73 -13.76 -10.06
CA GLU A 10 -3.46 -13.33 -8.69
C GLU A 10 -2.85 -11.92 -8.65
N LEU A 11 -1.91 -11.62 -9.56
CA LEU A 11 -1.32 -10.30 -9.72
C LEU A 11 -2.38 -9.27 -10.14
N GLY A 12 -3.23 -9.60 -11.11
CA GLY A 12 -4.34 -8.74 -11.53
C GLY A 12 -5.33 -8.45 -10.40
N ASN A 13 -5.63 -9.45 -9.58
CA ASN A 13 -6.48 -9.28 -8.39
C ASN A 13 -5.85 -8.37 -7.34
N TRP A 14 -4.54 -8.50 -7.09
CA TRP A 14 -3.80 -7.62 -6.20
C TRP A 14 -3.77 -6.18 -6.70
N HIS A 15 -3.47 -5.97 -7.98
CA HIS A 15 -3.48 -4.67 -8.61
C HIS A 15 -4.86 -3.99 -8.48
N ASN A 16 -5.94 -4.75 -8.69
CA ASN A 16 -7.30 -4.23 -8.56
C ASN A 16 -7.62 -3.82 -7.12
N LYS A 17 -7.23 -4.63 -6.13
CA LYS A 17 -7.41 -4.31 -4.70
C LYS A 17 -6.64 -3.06 -4.29
N ILE A 18 -5.38 -2.93 -4.73
CA ILE A 18 -4.55 -1.75 -4.46
C ILE A 18 -5.18 -0.50 -5.10
N SER A 19 -5.64 -0.61 -6.35
CA SER A 19 -6.30 0.49 -7.07
C SER A 19 -7.57 0.97 -6.38
N ILE A 20 -8.42 0.05 -5.91
CA ILE A 20 -9.63 0.37 -5.14
C ILE A 20 -9.25 1.03 -3.81
N GLY A 21 -8.28 0.48 -3.09
CA GLY A 21 -7.79 1.04 -1.82
C GLY A 21 -7.25 2.46 -1.97
N ALA A 22 -6.48 2.73 -3.03
CA ALA A 22 -5.98 4.06 -3.36
C ALA A 22 -7.12 5.03 -3.69
N GLY A 23 -8.14 4.58 -4.43
CA GLY A 23 -9.34 5.37 -4.74
C GLY A 23 -10.13 5.77 -3.49
N VAL A 24 -10.42 4.81 -2.60
CA VAL A 24 -11.11 5.05 -1.33
C VAL A 24 -10.30 6.01 -0.46
N THR A 25 -9.00 5.81 -0.38
CA THR A 25 -8.09 6.68 0.40
C THR A 25 -8.10 8.10 -0.15
N ARG A 26 -8.00 8.27 -1.48
CA ARG A 26 -8.08 9.59 -2.14
C ARG A 26 -9.39 10.31 -1.84
N GLU A 27 -10.51 9.58 -1.83
CA GLU A 27 -11.81 10.17 -1.54
C GLU A 27 -11.95 10.57 -0.07
N LEU A 28 -11.46 9.74 0.86
CA LEU A 28 -11.36 10.09 2.29
C LEU A 28 -10.52 11.35 2.51
N PHE A 29 -9.40 11.48 1.79
CA PHE A 29 -8.57 12.69 1.83
C PHE A 29 -9.30 13.91 1.29
N LYS A 30 -10.03 13.79 0.17
CA LYS A 30 -10.85 14.88 -0.38
C LYS A 30 -11.91 15.34 0.62
N GLN A 31 -12.64 14.42 1.23
CA GLN A 31 -13.66 14.76 2.25
C GLN A 31 -13.03 15.43 3.48
N LYS A 32 -11.86 14.96 3.93
CA LYS A 32 -11.11 15.56 5.05
C LYS A 32 -10.36 16.85 4.68
N SER A 33 -10.20 17.19 3.40
CA SER A 33 -9.52 18.42 2.95
C SER A 33 -10.36 19.71 3.06
N ARG A 34 -11.67 19.60 3.37
CA ARG A 34 -12.52 20.77 3.68
C ARG A 34 -11.91 21.51 4.88
N LYS A 35 -11.65 22.82 4.75
CA LYS A 35 -11.01 23.66 5.78
C LYS A 35 -11.57 23.33 7.17
N PRO A 36 -10.72 22.92 8.13
CA PRO A 36 -11.19 22.65 9.48
C PRO A 36 -11.75 23.94 10.09
N SER A 37 -12.92 23.86 10.72
CA SER A 37 -13.59 25.01 11.32
C SER A 37 -12.90 25.52 12.60
N SER A 38 -11.87 24.82 13.08
CA SER A 38 -11.14 25.13 14.32
C SER A 38 -9.71 24.54 14.31
N ASN A 39 -8.77 25.24 14.95
CA ASN A 39 -7.37 24.81 15.12
C ASN A 39 -7.24 23.45 15.82
N ALA A 40 -8.14 23.14 16.76
CA ALA A 40 -8.15 21.82 17.43
C ALA A 40 -8.48 20.68 16.45
N MET A 41 -9.35 20.96 15.47
CA MET A 41 -9.72 20.00 14.43
C MET A 41 -8.61 19.82 13.40
N PHE A 42 -7.80 20.87 13.16
CA PHE A 42 -6.61 20.81 12.32
C PHE A 42 -5.51 19.94 12.97
N ILE A 43 -5.20 20.15 14.25
CA ILE A 43 -4.20 19.35 14.97
C ILE A 43 -4.62 17.87 15.01
N LYS A 44 -5.89 17.58 15.33
CA LYS A 44 -6.41 16.20 15.32
C LYS A 44 -6.25 15.53 13.95
N ARG A 45 -6.51 16.27 12.86
CA ARG A 45 -6.31 15.75 11.50
C ARG A 45 -4.84 15.48 11.19
N LEU A 46 -3.93 16.37 11.58
CA LEU A 46 -2.49 16.15 11.40
C LEU A 46 -2.02 14.90 12.14
N THR A 47 -2.47 14.69 13.39
CA THR A 47 -2.14 13.49 14.16
C THR A 47 -2.71 12.21 13.52
N GLU A 48 -3.92 12.26 12.96
CA GLU A 48 -4.49 11.12 12.22
C GLU A 48 -3.68 10.80 10.96
N LEU A 49 -3.24 11.82 10.22
CA LEU A 49 -2.41 11.65 9.03
C LEU A 49 -1.02 11.08 9.39
N GLU A 50 -0.40 11.59 10.45
CA GLU A 50 0.88 11.09 10.94
C GLU A 50 0.80 9.61 11.33
N ARG A 51 -0.26 9.20 12.03
CA ARG A 51 -0.49 7.77 12.35
C ARG A 51 -0.67 6.92 11.10
N LEU A 52 -1.37 7.42 10.08
CA LEU A 52 -1.54 6.71 8.81
C LEU A 52 -0.20 6.56 8.07
N VAL A 53 0.65 7.59 8.08
CA VAL A 53 1.98 7.53 7.46
C VAL A 53 2.86 6.52 8.18
N ILE A 54 2.92 6.55 9.51
CA ILE A 54 3.68 5.58 10.32
C ILE A 54 3.20 4.14 10.04
N GLY A 55 1.88 3.92 10.00
CA GLY A 55 1.32 2.60 9.68
C GLY A 55 1.64 2.13 8.27
N SER A 56 1.66 3.06 7.31
CA SER A 56 2.00 2.78 5.91
C SER A 56 3.47 2.44 5.75
N ASP A 57 4.37 3.16 6.43
CA ASP A 57 5.81 2.91 6.43
C ASP A 57 6.13 1.51 7.00
N LYS A 58 5.52 1.16 8.12
CA LYS A 58 5.64 -0.19 8.70
C LYS A 58 5.17 -1.29 7.72
N THR A 59 4.03 -1.07 7.08
CA THR A 59 3.47 -2.03 6.11
C THR A 59 4.35 -2.15 4.85
N LEU A 60 4.93 -1.04 4.39
CA LEU A 60 5.90 -1.03 3.29
C LEU A 60 7.16 -1.81 3.65
N HIS A 61 7.64 -1.70 4.89
CA HIS A 61 8.77 -2.48 5.37
C HIS A 61 8.47 -3.98 5.35
N GLU A 62 7.32 -4.39 5.89
CA GLU A 62 6.89 -5.79 5.87
C GLU A 62 6.71 -6.33 4.44
N LEU A 63 6.20 -5.50 3.53
CA LEU A 63 6.06 -5.86 2.12
C LEU A 63 7.43 -6.01 1.45
N LYS A 64 8.35 -5.08 1.69
CA LYS A 64 9.73 -5.14 1.20
C LYS A 64 10.42 -6.42 1.64
N ASP A 65 10.31 -6.79 2.92
CA ASP A 65 10.91 -8.03 3.44
C ASP A 65 10.34 -9.28 2.77
N LYS A 66 9.03 -9.31 2.53
CA LYS A 66 8.39 -10.42 1.80
C LYS A 66 8.83 -10.48 0.34
N VAL A 67 8.95 -9.33 -0.33
CA VAL A 67 9.38 -9.25 -1.72
C VAL A 67 10.84 -9.66 -1.85
N TYR A 68 11.73 -9.19 -0.97
CA TYR A 68 13.17 -9.47 -1.05
C TYR A 68 13.52 -10.92 -0.70
N LYS A 69 12.65 -11.62 0.05
CA LYS A 69 12.74 -13.07 0.23
C LYS A 69 12.35 -13.86 -1.01
N ALA A 70 11.49 -13.30 -1.85
CA ALA A 70 11.00 -13.95 -3.06
C ALA A 70 11.75 -13.53 -4.32
N ILE A 71 12.36 -12.34 -4.33
CA ILE A 71 12.99 -11.71 -5.48
C ILE A 71 14.34 -11.15 -5.07
N ASP A 72 15.38 -11.52 -5.81
CA ASP A 72 16.72 -10.95 -5.68
C ASP A 72 16.67 -9.46 -6.09
N PRO A 73 17.04 -8.52 -5.19
CA PRO A 73 16.97 -7.10 -5.44
C PRO A 73 17.97 -6.59 -6.49
N ASP A 74 19.09 -7.30 -6.73
CA ASP A 74 20.11 -6.90 -7.70
C ASP A 74 19.76 -7.36 -9.12
N THR A 75 19.08 -8.51 -9.24
CA THR A 75 18.74 -9.10 -10.55
C THR A 75 17.27 -9.01 -10.92
N GLY A 76 16.40 -8.69 -9.96
CA GLY A 76 14.94 -8.61 -10.14
C GLY A 76 14.28 -9.97 -10.43
N LYS A 77 15.00 -11.08 -10.22
CA LYS A 77 14.54 -12.44 -10.53
C LYS A 77 14.05 -13.17 -9.28
N PRO A 78 13.11 -14.12 -9.41
CA PRO A 78 12.68 -14.94 -8.28
C PRO A 78 13.85 -15.75 -7.70
N ILE A 79 13.95 -15.79 -6.37
CA ILE A 79 14.89 -16.66 -5.67
C ILE A 79 14.29 -18.06 -5.72
N VAL A 80 14.90 -18.98 -6.48
CA VAL A 80 14.46 -20.37 -6.58
C VAL A 80 15.12 -21.15 -5.44
N GLU A 81 14.34 -21.54 -4.44
CA GLU A 81 14.79 -22.54 -3.46
C GLU A 81 14.71 -23.92 -4.13
N GLU A 82 15.85 -24.63 -4.22
CA GLU A 82 15.93 -26.05 -4.60
C GLU A 82 15.33 -26.98 -3.53
#